data_AF-A0A7I7LKW8-F1
#
_entry.id   AF-A0A7I7LKW8-F1
#
_cell.length_a   1.000
_cell.length_b   1.000
_cell.length_c   1.000
_cell.angle_alpha   90.00
_cell.angle_beta   90.00
_cell.angle_gamma   90.00
#
_symmetry.space_group_name_H-M   'P 1'
#
loop_
_entity.id
_entity.type
_entity.pdbx_description
1 polymer ?
#
loop_
_entity_poly.entity_id
_entity_poly.type
_entity_poly.pdbx_seq_one_letter_code
_entity_poly.pdbx_strand_id
1 'polypeptide(L)'
;MRADAPPLARISSVSATELALQAGAAGFRIVASQGATGATTPIPPDIAVCDDCLRELFDPRDRRFRHPFVTCTNCGPRLTVIRTLPYDRPGTTMSAFPMCERCAA
;
A
#
# COMPACT_ATOMS: atom_id res chain seq x y z
N MET A 1 -3.67 -0.02 -16.83
CA MET A 1 -2.72 -0.91 -16.10
C MET A 1 -1.27 -0.49 -16.26
N ARG A 2 -0.73 -0.27 -17.47
CA ARG A 2 0.66 0.22 -17.63
C ARG A 2 0.77 1.74 -17.67
N ALA A 3 -0.18 2.43 -18.31
CA ALA A 3 -0.17 3.90 -18.40
C ALA A 3 -0.39 4.57 -17.03
N ASP A 4 -1.25 3.99 -16.20
CA ASP A 4 -1.64 4.53 -14.88
C ASP A 4 -1.07 3.69 -13.71
N ALA A 5 0.11 3.11 -13.90
CA ALA A 5 0.76 2.36 -12.82
C ALA A 5 1.10 3.30 -11.65
N PRO A 6 1.02 2.84 -10.39
CA PRO A 6 1.50 3.62 -9.25
C PRO A 6 2.96 4.06 -9.48
N PRO A 7 3.39 5.24 -9.01
CA PRO A 7 4.73 5.77 -9.28
C PRO A 7 5.87 4.82 -8.90
N LEU A 8 5.64 3.96 -7.91
CA LEU A 8 6.63 3.01 -7.39
C LEU A 8 6.53 1.62 -8.02
N ALA A 9 5.52 1.38 -8.86
CA ALA A 9 5.29 0.07 -9.43
C ALA A 9 6.25 -0.19 -10.58
N ARG A 10 7.01 -1.28 -10.46
CA ARG A 10 7.75 -1.87 -11.57
C ARG A 10 7.06 -3.16 -12.00
N ILE A 11 6.33 -3.10 -13.11
CA ILE A 11 5.62 -4.25 -13.66
C ILE A 11 6.63 -5.14 -14.41
N SER A 12 6.91 -6.33 -13.88
CA SER A 12 7.81 -7.32 -14.50
C SER A 12 7.12 -8.12 -15.61
N SER A 13 5.86 -8.50 -15.39
CA SER A 13 5.05 -9.23 -16.36
C SER A 13 3.56 -8.92 -16.17
N VAL A 14 2.77 -9.18 -17.21
CA VAL A 14 1.30 -9.12 -17.18
C VAL A 14 0.80 -10.35 -17.93
N SER A 15 -0.05 -11.15 -17.29
CA SER A 15 -0.78 -12.25 -17.93
C SER A 15 -2.28 -12.02 -17.78
N ALA A 16 -3.04 -12.50 -18.76
CA ALA A 16 -4.49 -12.46 -18.75
C ALA A 16 -5.02 -13.83 -19.19
N THR A 17 -6.03 -14.30 -18.50
CA THR A 17 -6.73 -15.55 -18.81
C THR A 17 -8.23 -15.27 -18.73
N GLU A 18 -8.99 -15.84 -19.66
CA GLU A 18 -10.44 -15.79 -19.59
C GLU A 18 -10.96 -16.65 -18.43
N LEU A 19 -11.86 -16.07 -17.64
CA LEU A 19 -12.49 -16.75 -16.51
C LEU A 19 -14.00 -16.71 -16.69
N ALA A 20 -14.66 -17.83 -16.39
CA ALA A 20 -16.12 -17.87 -16.36
C ALA A 20 -16.64 -16.95 -15.25
N LEU A 21 -17.68 -16.16 -15.55
CA LEU A 21 -18.36 -15.34 -14.56
C LEU A 21 -18.95 -16.24 -13.47
N GLN A 22 -18.55 -16.00 -12.22
CA GLN A 22 -19.13 -16.69 -11.08
C GLN A 22 -20.54 -16.18 -10.82
N ALA A 23 -21.52 -17.09 -10.82
CA ALA A 23 -22.91 -16.77 -10.50
C ALA A 23 -22.99 -16.13 -9.11
N GLY A 24 -23.65 -14.97 -9.01
CA GLY A 24 -23.77 -14.22 -7.75
C GLY A 24 -22.62 -13.26 -7.43
N ALA A 25 -21.62 -13.13 -8.30
CA ALA A 25 -20.63 -12.06 -8.17
C ALA A 25 -21.26 -10.69 -8.49
N ALA A 26 -21.56 -9.91 -7.45
CA ALA A 26 -22.02 -8.54 -7.58
C ALA A 26 -20.98 -7.57 -7.00
N GLY A 27 -20.50 -6.65 -7.83
CA GLY A 27 -19.59 -5.57 -7.42
C GLY A 27 -18.11 -5.97 -7.33
N PHE A 28 -17.31 -5.04 -6.81
CA PHE A 28 -15.86 -5.15 -6.65
C PHE A 28 -15.48 -4.92 -5.18
N ARG A 29 -14.53 -5.71 -4.67
CA ARG A 29 -13.97 -5.54 -3.32
C ARG A 29 -12.50 -5.94 -3.27
N ILE A 30 -11.75 -5.23 -2.44
CA ILE A 30 -10.40 -5.63 -2.04
C ILE A 30 -10.56 -6.71 -0.96
N VAL A 31 -10.01 -7.90 -1.19
CA VAL A 31 -10.10 -9.04 -0.25
C VAL A 31 -8.82 -9.20 0.55
N ALA A 32 -8.88 -9.98 1.64
CA ALA A 32 -7.71 -10.28 2.44
C ALA A 32 -6.59 -10.91 1.60
N SER A 33 -5.36 -10.49 1.88
CA SER A 33 -4.16 -11.01 1.24
C SER A 33 -4.04 -12.51 1.47
N GLN A 34 -3.71 -13.26 0.41
CA GLN A 34 -3.47 -14.70 0.47
C GLN A 34 -1.98 -14.97 0.24
N GLY A 35 -1.40 -15.85 1.05
CA GLY A 35 -0.05 -16.35 0.77
C GLY A 35 -0.08 -17.23 -0.47
N ALA A 36 0.88 -17.04 -1.37
CA ALA A 36 1.09 -17.92 -2.52
C ALA A 36 2.42 -18.65 -2.35
N THR A 37 2.39 -19.99 -2.38
CA THR A 37 3.58 -20.83 -2.35
C THR A 37 4.42 -20.60 -3.61
N GLY A 38 5.68 -20.19 -3.43
CA GLY A 38 6.64 -20.01 -4.54
C GLY A 38 6.64 -18.65 -5.22
N ALA A 39 5.75 -17.72 -4.87
CA ALA A 39 5.75 -16.37 -5.43
C ALA A 39 6.53 -15.40 -4.53
N THR A 40 7.72 -14.99 -4.95
CA THR A 40 8.46 -13.89 -4.30
C THR A 40 8.03 -12.56 -4.90
N THR A 41 7.12 -11.85 -4.22
CA THR A 41 6.83 -10.46 -4.58
C THR A 41 8.04 -9.60 -4.17
N PRO A 42 8.65 -8.83 -5.08
CA PRO A 42 9.78 -7.98 -4.72
C PRO A 42 9.35 -6.94 -3.68
N ILE A 43 10.13 -6.82 -2.61
CA ILE A 43 9.88 -5.85 -1.54
C ILE A 43 10.36 -4.48 -2.03
N PRO A 44 9.52 -3.43 -2.02
CA PRO A 44 9.94 -2.09 -2.41
C PRO A 44 11.02 -1.54 -1.46
N PRO A 45 11.97 -0.73 -1.96
CA PRO A 45 12.91 0.00 -1.11
C PRO A 45 12.19 1.06 -0.28
N ASP A 46 12.88 1.62 0.72
CA ASP A 46 12.41 2.81 1.44
C ASP A 46 12.53 4.06 0.55
N ILE A 47 11.56 4.98 0.68
CA ILE A 47 11.39 6.08 -0.28
C ILE A 47 11.19 7.38 0.48
N ALA A 48 11.88 8.43 0.04
CA ALA A 48 11.74 9.77 0.58
C ALA A 48 10.28 10.25 0.49
N VAL A 49 9.89 11.16 1.39
CA VAL A 49 8.56 11.77 1.40
C VAL A 49 8.23 12.40 0.04
N CYS A 50 7.03 12.17 -0.48
CA CYS A 50 6.58 12.76 -1.75
C CYS A 50 6.02 14.19 -1.56
N ASP A 51 5.84 14.91 -2.66
CA ASP A 51 5.34 16.29 -2.66
C ASP A 51 3.95 16.44 -2.01
N ASP A 52 3.08 15.44 -2.17
CA ASP A 52 1.76 15.44 -1.52
C ASP A 52 1.87 15.37 0.00
N CYS A 53 2.70 14.46 0.52
CA CYS A 53 2.93 14.38 1.96
C CYS A 53 3.69 15.60 2.49
N LEU A 54 4.59 16.20 1.72
CA LEU A 54 5.24 17.46 2.10
C LEU A 54 4.22 18.61 2.21
N ARG A 55 3.27 18.68 1.27
CA ARG A 55 2.16 19.65 1.32
C ARG A 55 1.30 19.45 2.58
N GLU A 56 0.90 18.22 2.90
CA GLU A 56 0.18 17.92 4.15
C GLU A 56 1.01 18.25 5.40
N LEU A 57 2.32 17.96 5.38
CA LEU A 57 3.22 18.20 6.50
C LEU A 57 3.32 19.69 6.84
N PHE A 58 3.24 20.57 5.84
CA PHE A 58 3.45 22.00 6.00
C PHE A 58 2.17 22.87 5.91
N ASP A 59 0.99 22.31 5.60
CA ASP A 59 -0.28 23.06 5.66
C ASP A 59 -0.81 23.10 7.11
N PRO A 60 -0.90 24.28 7.77
CA PRO A 60 -1.40 24.41 9.14
C PRO A 60 -2.86 23.97 9.33
N ARG A 61 -3.62 23.82 8.25
CA ARG A 61 -5.02 23.35 8.29
C ARG A 61 -5.13 21.84 8.13
N ASP A 62 -4.06 21.17 7.73
CA ASP A 62 -4.06 19.71 7.64
C ASP A 62 -3.94 19.09 9.03
N ARG A 63 -4.66 17.98 9.24
CA ARG A 63 -4.58 17.23 10.51
C ARG A 63 -3.18 16.66 10.77
N ARG A 64 -2.39 16.47 9.71
CA ARG A 64 -1.03 15.93 9.73
C ARG A 64 0.02 17.05 9.72
N PHE A 65 -0.36 18.31 9.97
CA PHE A 65 0.58 19.42 10.10
C PHE A 65 1.68 19.08 11.10
N ARG A 66 2.94 19.16 10.65
CA ARG A 66 4.16 18.83 11.42
C ARG A 66 4.19 17.41 11.99
N HIS A 67 3.42 16.47 11.43
CA HIS A 67 3.43 15.07 11.86
C HIS A 67 4.67 14.34 11.31
N PRO A 68 5.63 13.93 12.15
CA PRO A 68 6.94 13.45 11.70
C PRO A 68 6.91 12.12 10.93
N PHE A 69 5.83 11.33 11.09
CA PHE A 69 5.66 10.05 10.41
C PHE A 69 4.62 10.10 9.29
N VAL A 70 4.40 11.28 8.67
CA VAL A 70 3.51 11.39 7.51
C VAL A 70 4.04 10.54 6.35
N THR A 71 3.19 9.65 5.83
CA THR A 71 3.50 8.76 4.71
C THR A 71 2.21 8.47 3.93
N CYS A 72 2.35 8.10 2.66
CA CYS A 72 1.25 7.61 1.83
C CYS A 72 1.67 6.29 1.14
N THR A 73 0.80 5.76 0.27
CA THR A 73 1.10 4.55 -0.53
C THR A 73 2.30 4.75 -1.47
N ASN A 74 2.65 5.99 -1.81
CA ASN A 74 3.72 6.35 -2.75
C ASN A 74 5.05 6.75 -2.09
N CYS A 75 5.15 6.79 -0.75
CA CYS A 75 6.39 7.19 -0.07
C CYS A 75 6.54 6.60 1.35
N GLY A 76 7.69 6.82 1.97
CA GLY A 76 7.98 6.39 3.33
C GLY A 76 8.68 5.02 3.40
N PRO A 77 8.87 4.49 4.62
CA PRO A 77 9.56 3.22 4.81
C PRO A 77 8.76 2.06 4.23
N ARG A 78 9.47 1.07 3.70
CA ARG A 78 8.94 -0.16 3.13
C ARG A 78 9.79 -1.32 3.63
N LEU A 79 10.94 -1.58 3.00
CA LEU A 79 11.85 -2.66 3.37
C LEU A 79 12.17 -2.66 4.88
N THR A 80 12.42 -1.49 5.45
CA THR A 80 12.77 -1.35 6.88
C THR A 80 11.65 -1.68 7.87
N VAL A 81 10.38 -1.70 7.44
CA VAL A 81 9.22 -1.93 8.32
C VAL A 81 8.51 -3.25 8.04
N ILE A 82 8.79 -3.92 6.93
CA ILE A 82 8.17 -5.20 6.56
C ILE A 82 8.84 -6.34 7.33
N ARG A 83 8.02 -7.18 7.98
CA ARG A 83 8.46 -8.39 8.70
C ARG A 83 8.19 -9.67 7.93
N THR A 84 7.09 -9.72 7.19
CA THR A 84 6.69 -10.89 6.38
C THR A 84 5.84 -10.47 5.18
N LEU A 85 5.72 -11.37 4.21
CA LEU A 85 4.83 -11.25 3.06
C LEU A 85 3.63 -12.20 3.21
N PRO A 86 2.46 -11.89 2.62
CA PRO A 86 2.15 -10.73 1.77
C PRO A 86 2.18 -9.38 2.50
N TYR A 87 2.45 -8.29 1.77
CA TYR A 87 2.48 -6.95 2.35
C TYR A 87 1.09 -6.56 2.86
N ASP A 88 0.94 -6.57 4.18
CA ASP A 88 -0.23 -6.10 4.88
C ASP A 88 0.20 -5.57 6.25
N ARG A 89 -0.58 -4.67 6.85
CA ARG A 89 -0.23 -3.98 8.11
C ARG A 89 0.18 -4.95 9.23
N PRO A 90 -0.51 -6.08 9.48
CA PRO A 90 -0.10 -7.06 10.51
C PRO A 90 1.31 -7.64 10.27
N GLY A 91 1.74 -7.74 9.02
CA GLY A 91 3.06 -8.20 8.60
C GLY A 91 4.16 -7.14 8.68
N THR A 92 3.92 -5.99 9.34
CA THR A 92 4.88 -4.89 9.47
C THR A 92 5.12 -4.51 10.94
N THR A 93 6.13 -3.68 11.20
CA THR A 93 6.34 -3.04 12.51
C THR A 93 5.18 -2.11 12.90
N MET A 94 4.39 -1.63 11.92
CA MET A 94 3.21 -0.79 12.17
C MET A 94 2.04 -1.55 12.80
N SER A 95 2.13 -2.88 12.92
CA SER A 95 1.14 -3.72 13.61
C SER A 95 0.95 -3.35 15.09
N ALA A 96 1.97 -2.79 15.74
CA ALA A 96 1.90 -2.33 17.13
C ALA A 96 1.13 -1.00 17.31
N PHE A 97 0.77 -0.33 16.22
CA PHE A 97 0.10 0.97 16.24
C PHE A 97 -1.30 0.84 15.61
N PRO A 98 -2.35 0.58 16.40
CA PRO A 98 -3.71 0.48 15.86
C PRO A 98 -4.14 1.81 15.23
N MET A 99 -4.87 1.73 14.11
CA MET A 99 -5.38 2.94 13.46
C MET A 99 -6.47 3.56 14.31
N CYS A 100 -6.42 4.88 14.52
CA CYS A 100 -7.56 5.61 15.05
C CYS A 100 -8.69 5.66 14.01
N GLU A 101 -9.89 6.02 14.45
CA GLU A 101 -11.09 6.12 13.60
C GLU A 101 -10.84 6.93 12.32
N ARG A 102 -10.17 8.08 12.42
CA ARG A 102 -9.87 8.96 11.28
C ARG A 102 -8.85 8.39 10.29
N CYS A 103 -8.04 7.42 10.69
CA CYS A 103 -7.09 6.75 9.79
C CYS A 103 -7.67 5.46 9.19
N ALA A 104 -8.69 4.88 9.83
CA ALA A 104 -9.39 3.69 9.35
C ALA A 104 -10.61 4.01 8.46
N ALA A 105 -11.02 5.28 8.40
CA ALA A 105 -12.14 5.78 7.60
C ALA A 105 -11.84 5.84 6.10
#